data_AF-M0ENF2-F1
#
_entry.id   AF-M0ENF2-F1
#
_cell.length_a   1.000
_cell.length_b   1.000
_cell.length_c   1.000
_cell.angle_alpha   90.00
_cell.angle_beta   90.00
_cell.angle_gamma   90.00
#
_symmetry.space_group_name_H-M   'P 1'
#
loop_
_entity.id
_entity.type
_entity.pdbx_description
1 polymer ?
#
loop_
_entity_poly.entity_id
_entity_poly.type
_entity_poly.pdbx_seq_one_letter_code
_entity_poly.pdbx_strand_id
1 'polypeptide(L)'
;MNGDDASDGSGLGPGDADGSAAATDRDRSAASTDADATTDGGVASGERAVASGAAAGDDVPVSAFREAAERLADGDLGARFPTEDADGEAAALAATLNEFVDGVAETVSAVDGFGDEVAGATEHVRSNVDRVKAQSDEVYAAVDDIEAAATRQRDDIAAATSELQTVSAATEEVAASADEVAETAAGVAERTAEGTDAATAAIEELRVVDERTEEALDRVKTLESEVAAIEDVTDLIQDLSLIHISER
;
A
#
# COMPACT_ATOMS: atom_id res chain seq x y z
N MET A 1 -9.77 -44.48 20.06
CA MET A 1 -8.59 -44.89 20.85
C MET A 1 -7.49 -43.92 20.47
N ASN A 2 -6.99 -42.97 21.25
CA ASN A 2 -7.17 -42.44 22.62
C ASN A 2 -7.21 -40.89 22.45
N GLY A 3 -7.82 -40.04 23.28
CA GLY A 3 -8.05 -40.12 24.73
C GLY A 3 -7.11 -39.12 25.44
N ASP A 4 -7.70 -38.25 26.27
CA ASP A 4 -7.16 -37.22 27.19
C ASP A 4 -6.68 -35.89 26.57
N ASP A 5 -7.33 -34.73 26.78
CA ASP A 5 -8.07 -34.10 27.91
C ASP A 5 -7.18 -33.34 28.91
N ALA A 6 -7.57 -32.07 29.14
CA ALA A 6 -7.20 -31.08 30.16
C ALA A 6 -7.21 -29.67 29.50
N SER A 7 -8.35 -28.97 29.37
CA SER A 7 -9.18 -28.30 30.38
C SER A 7 -8.57 -27.03 30.99
N ASP A 8 -9.41 -25.98 31.00
CA ASP A 8 -9.42 -24.81 31.90
C ASP A 8 -8.54 -23.61 31.49
N GLY A 9 -9.03 -22.38 31.37
CA GLY A 9 -10.33 -21.80 31.65
C GLY A 9 -10.22 -20.26 31.69
N SER A 10 -11.35 -19.58 31.45
CA SER A 10 -11.65 -18.18 31.80
C SER A 10 -10.85 -17.04 31.11
N GLY A 11 -11.44 -15.98 30.56
CA GLY A 11 -12.78 -15.44 30.79
C GLY A 11 -13.28 -14.54 29.65
N LEU A 12 -14.57 -14.71 29.41
CA LEU A 12 -15.55 -13.73 28.94
C LEU A 12 -15.50 -12.50 29.88
N GLY A 13 -15.75 -11.25 29.49
CA GLY A 13 -16.33 -10.70 28.28
C GLY A 13 -16.27 -9.15 28.34
N PRO A 14 -17.00 -8.46 27.45
CA PRO A 14 -16.97 -7.00 27.30
C PRO A 14 -17.87 -6.31 28.34
N GLY A 15 -17.53 -5.08 28.73
CA GLY A 15 -18.29 -4.30 29.71
C GLY A 15 -18.38 -2.83 29.33
N ASP A 16 -19.46 -2.48 28.63
CA ASP A 16 -20.05 -1.14 28.63
C ASP A 16 -20.85 -0.95 29.95
N ALA A 17 -20.64 0.18 30.63
CA ALA A 17 -21.58 0.89 31.52
C ALA A 17 -20.83 2.10 32.12
N ASP A 18 -21.14 3.34 31.75
CA ASP A 18 -22.23 4.18 32.28
C ASP A 18 -22.06 4.62 33.76
N GLY A 19 -22.21 5.93 33.99
CA GLY A 19 -22.84 6.43 35.21
C GLY A 19 -21.97 7.05 36.32
N SER A 20 -21.99 8.39 36.35
CA SER A 20 -22.33 9.20 37.53
C SER A 20 -21.31 9.45 38.68
N ALA A 21 -20.88 10.71 38.74
CA ALA A 21 -20.85 11.64 39.89
C ALA A 21 -20.89 11.10 41.34
N ALA A 22 -19.91 11.51 42.16
CA ALA A 22 -20.12 12.21 43.44
C ALA A 22 -18.80 12.63 44.14
N ALA A 23 -18.67 13.94 44.34
CA ALA A 23 -18.11 14.69 45.47
C ALA A 23 -17.12 14.06 46.48
N THR A 24 -15.97 14.73 46.67
CA THR A 24 -15.43 15.17 47.99
C THR A 24 -14.39 16.27 47.70
N ASP A 25 -14.73 17.56 47.75
CA ASP A 25 -14.74 18.50 48.89
C ASP A 25 -13.52 18.45 49.85
N ARG A 26 -13.02 19.66 50.14
CA ARG A 26 -11.93 20.10 51.04
C ARG A 26 -10.51 20.03 50.45
N ASP A 27 -9.79 21.13 50.28
CA ASP A 27 -9.60 22.17 51.30
C ASP A 27 -9.40 23.57 50.69
N ARG A 28 -10.05 24.56 51.31
CA ARG A 28 -9.95 26.00 51.06
C ARG A 28 -9.04 26.60 52.12
N SER A 29 -8.18 27.54 51.73
CA SER A 29 -7.81 28.68 52.59
C SER A 29 -7.33 29.81 51.67
N ALA A 30 -8.25 30.73 51.30
CA ALA A 30 -8.45 32.06 51.89
C ALA A 30 -7.47 33.09 51.27
N ALA A 31 -7.82 33.89 50.27
CA ALA A 31 -8.85 34.94 50.17
C ALA A 31 -8.67 36.08 51.19
N SER A 32 -8.33 37.28 50.70
CA SER A 32 -9.10 38.51 50.95
C SER A 32 -8.51 39.69 50.16
N THR A 33 -9.12 39.98 49.02
CA THR A 33 -9.37 41.35 48.58
C THR A 33 -10.50 41.91 49.45
N ASP A 34 -10.33 43.11 49.97
CA ASP A 34 -11.46 43.94 50.38
C ASP A 34 -11.21 45.38 49.94
N ALA A 35 -11.99 45.78 48.95
CA ALA A 35 -12.38 47.14 48.69
C ALA A 35 -13.85 47.23 49.09
N ASP A 36 -14.17 48.02 50.11
CA ASP A 36 -15.45 48.71 50.12
C ASP A 36 -15.34 50.04 50.88
N ALA A 37 -16.02 51.01 50.30
CA ALA A 37 -16.28 52.30 50.90
C ALA A 37 -17.32 52.14 52.03
N THR A 38 -17.34 53.06 52.99
CA THR A 38 -18.49 53.96 53.22
C THR A 38 -18.24 54.87 54.42
N THR A 39 -18.88 56.03 54.33
CA THR A 39 -19.52 56.82 55.38
C THR A 39 -18.70 57.77 56.27
N ASP A 40 -18.91 59.06 55.98
CA ASP A 40 -19.42 60.12 56.87
C ASP A 40 -19.07 60.05 58.37
N GLY A 41 -18.30 61.06 58.79
CA GLY A 41 -18.15 61.46 60.18
C GLY A 41 -17.26 62.68 60.29
N GLY A 42 -17.83 63.88 60.12
CA GLY A 42 -17.12 65.13 60.40
C GLY A 42 -16.78 65.30 61.89
N VAL A 43 -15.69 66.01 62.19
CA VAL A 43 -15.66 67.18 63.11
C VAL A 43 -14.31 67.90 63.07
N ALA A 44 -14.42 69.21 62.83
CA ALA A 44 -13.75 70.34 63.48
C ALA A 44 -12.20 70.46 63.52
N SER A 45 -11.74 71.45 62.76
CA SER A 45 -10.98 72.64 63.21
C SER A 45 -9.83 72.48 64.20
N GLY A 46 -8.64 72.83 63.71
CA GLY A 46 -7.49 73.24 64.52
C GLY A 46 -6.45 73.92 63.66
N GLU A 47 -6.52 75.25 63.59
CA GLU A 47 -5.54 76.15 62.97
C GLU A 47 -4.08 75.78 63.30
N ARG A 48 -3.23 75.76 62.27
CA ARG A 48 -1.91 76.38 62.39
C ARG A 48 -1.47 76.96 61.05
N ALA A 49 -1.75 78.25 60.92
CA ALA A 49 -1.04 79.12 59.99
C ALA A 49 0.44 79.14 60.37
N VAL A 50 1.31 78.89 59.39
CA VAL A 50 2.63 79.53 59.35
C VAL A 50 2.82 80.02 57.91
N ALA A 51 2.66 81.33 57.76
CA ALA A 51 2.95 82.02 56.52
C ALA A 51 4.44 82.37 56.44
N SER A 52 4.98 82.16 55.24
CA SER A 52 5.98 82.96 54.51
C SER A 52 7.33 83.29 55.15
N GLY A 53 8.39 82.92 54.44
CA GLY A 53 9.70 83.58 54.49
C GLY A 53 10.48 83.26 53.21
N ALA A 54 10.60 84.24 52.32
CA ALA A 54 11.36 84.15 51.08
C ALA A 54 12.87 83.99 51.34
N ALA A 55 13.51 83.12 50.56
CA ALA A 55 14.90 83.24 50.17
C ALA A 55 15.00 82.78 48.71
N ALA A 56 14.98 83.74 47.78
CA ALA A 56 15.47 83.55 46.43
C ALA A 56 17.00 83.60 46.50
N GLY A 57 17.63 82.53 46.05
CA GLY A 57 19.08 82.37 45.93
C GLY A 57 19.44 80.89 45.82
N ASP A 58 19.69 80.43 44.59
CA ASP A 58 20.42 79.19 44.22
C ASP A 58 19.78 77.77 44.36
N ASP A 59 18.48 77.58 44.57
CA ASP A 59 17.92 76.22 44.79
C ASP A 59 16.91 75.68 43.73
N VAL A 60 16.74 76.35 42.58
CA VAL A 60 15.88 75.86 41.48
C VAL A 60 16.31 74.51 40.86
N PRO A 61 17.60 74.12 40.77
CA PRO A 61 17.95 72.86 40.11
C PRO A 61 17.46 71.62 40.87
N VAL A 62 17.39 71.64 42.20
CA VAL A 62 17.10 70.42 42.98
C VAL A 62 15.64 69.97 42.87
N SER A 63 14.68 70.90 42.87
CA SER A 63 13.26 70.55 42.76
C SER A 63 12.90 70.06 41.35
N ALA A 64 13.44 70.70 40.31
CA ALA A 64 13.23 70.28 38.93
C ALA A 64 13.92 68.94 38.61
N PHE A 65 15.11 68.69 39.18
CA PHE A 65 15.74 67.36 39.14
C PHE A 65 14.89 66.31 39.85
N ARG A 66 14.32 66.66 41.01
CA ARG A 66 13.45 65.75 41.77
C ARG A 66 12.21 65.38 40.97
N GLU A 67 11.56 66.34 40.32
CA GLU A 67 10.38 66.09 39.48
C GLU A 67 10.72 65.19 38.28
N ALA A 68 11.83 65.45 37.59
CA ALA A 68 12.30 64.60 36.50
C ALA A 68 12.62 63.17 36.98
N ALA A 69 13.24 63.04 38.14
CA ALA A 69 13.54 61.76 38.75
C ALA A 69 12.29 61.01 39.22
N GLU A 70 11.28 61.70 39.76
CA GLU A 70 9.99 61.11 40.14
C GLU A 70 9.24 60.59 38.91
N ARG A 71 9.19 61.38 37.82
CA ARG A 71 8.61 60.92 36.54
C ARG A 71 9.36 59.74 35.94
N LEU A 72 10.69 59.75 35.99
CA LEU A 72 11.51 58.63 35.53
C LEU A 72 11.29 57.37 36.38
N ALA A 73 11.13 57.53 37.70
CA ALA A 73 10.81 56.44 38.63
C ALA A 73 9.41 55.86 38.37
N ASP A 74 8.46 56.69 37.90
CA ASP A 74 7.15 56.28 37.43
C ASP A 74 7.17 55.67 36.01
N GLY A 75 8.34 55.59 35.36
CA GLY A 75 8.53 54.95 34.06
C GLY A 75 8.41 55.87 32.85
N ASP A 76 8.28 57.18 33.05
CA ASP A 76 8.31 58.17 31.96
C ASP A 76 9.76 58.42 31.51
N LEU A 77 10.24 57.58 30.58
CA LEU A 77 11.55 57.74 29.95
C LEU A 77 11.65 58.97 29.03
N GLY A 78 10.55 59.72 28.85
CA GLY A 78 10.53 61.01 28.18
C GLY A 78 10.88 62.19 29.09
N ALA A 79 10.94 61.99 30.42
CA ALA A 79 11.35 63.01 31.37
C ALA A 79 12.83 63.40 31.17
N ARG A 80 13.15 64.70 31.30
CA ARG A 80 14.51 65.22 31.11
C ARG A 80 14.90 66.12 32.27
N PHE A 81 16.16 65.97 32.70
CA PHE A 81 16.78 66.83 33.70
C PHE A 81 17.10 68.20 33.07
N PRO A 82 16.83 69.31 33.76
CA PRO A 82 17.01 70.66 33.21
C PRO A 82 18.49 70.99 33.01
N THR A 83 18.87 71.34 31.78
CA THR A 83 20.23 71.74 31.41
C THR A 83 20.36 73.25 31.16
N GLU A 84 19.27 73.92 30.82
CA GLU A 84 19.25 75.35 30.48
C GLU A 84 19.22 76.25 31.72
N ASP A 85 18.64 75.76 32.82
CA ASP A 85 18.51 76.46 34.10
C ASP A 85 19.56 76.04 35.15
N ALA A 86 20.55 75.23 34.74
CA ALA A 86 21.60 74.69 35.60
C ALA A 86 22.99 75.21 35.18
N ASP A 87 23.88 75.41 36.14
CA ASP A 87 25.26 75.89 35.92
C ASP A 87 26.32 74.89 36.40
N GLY A 88 27.51 74.94 35.81
CA GLY A 88 28.70 74.21 36.28
C GLY A 88 28.50 72.70 36.41
N GLU A 89 28.75 72.17 37.61
CA GLU A 89 28.66 70.74 37.91
C GLU A 89 27.22 70.19 37.82
N ALA A 90 26.20 71.03 38.07
CA ALA A 90 24.80 70.63 37.98
C ALA A 90 24.36 70.43 36.52
N ALA A 91 24.79 71.32 35.60
CA ALA A 91 24.54 71.17 34.17
C ALA A 91 25.22 69.91 33.60
N ALA A 92 26.46 69.63 34.04
CA ALA A 92 27.18 68.42 33.66
C ALA A 92 26.47 67.15 34.16
N LEU A 93 25.96 67.15 35.40
CA LEU A 93 25.19 66.05 35.95
C LEU A 93 23.84 65.85 35.21
N ALA A 94 23.12 66.93 34.89
CA ALA A 94 21.89 66.85 34.08
C ALA A 94 22.16 66.19 32.72
N ALA A 95 23.25 66.58 32.05
CA ALA A 95 23.62 66.00 30.77
C ALA A 95 23.94 64.49 30.88
N THR A 96 24.74 64.08 31.87
CA THR A 96 25.05 62.66 32.11
C THR A 96 23.82 61.83 32.48
N LEU A 97 22.91 62.39 33.28
CA LEU A 97 21.66 61.70 33.62
C LEU A 97 20.73 61.57 32.42
N ASN A 98 20.62 62.60 31.58
CA ASN A 98 19.85 62.52 30.34
C ASN A 98 20.43 61.48 29.36
N GLU A 99 21.76 61.41 29.22
CA GLU A 99 22.43 60.36 28.42
C GLU A 99 22.12 58.96 28.96
N PHE A 100 22.12 58.78 30.29
CA PHE A 100 21.71 57.52 30.91
C PHE A 100 20.24 57.19 30.60
N VAL A 101 19.33 58.16 30.70
CA VAL A 101 17.91 57.98 30.36
C VAL A 101 17.73 57.61 28.89
N ASP A 102 18.46 58.25 27.98
CA ASP A 102 18.44 57.94 26.55
C ASP A 102 18.91 56.50 26.29
N GLY A 103 19.98 56.04 26.93
CA GLY A 103 20.47 54.65 26.81
C GLY A 103 19.49 53.61 27.37
N VAL A 104 18.78 53.94 28.46
CA VAL A 104 17.71 53.08 29.00
C VAL A 104 16.51 53.05 28.06
N ALA A 105 16.10 54.20 27.51
CA ALA A 105 15.02 54.29 26.53
C ALA A 105 15.31 53.49 25.25
N GLU A 106 16.54 53.58 24.74
CA GLU A 106 16.99 52.78 23.60
C GLU A 106 16.92 51.28 23.91
N THR A 107 17.39 50.86 25.09
CA THR A 107 17.34 49.45 25.52
C THR A 107 15.90 48.95 25.62
N VAL A 108 14.99 49.72 26.22
CA VAL A 108 13.56 49.36 26.31
C VAL A 108 12.93 49.26 24.93
N SER A 109 13.22 50.21 24.03
CA SER A 109 12.75 50.15 22.65
C SER A 109 13.31 48.94 21.90
N ALA A 110 14.54 48.54 22.16
CA ALA A 110 15.14 47.34 21.54
C ALA A 110 14.50 46.05 22.06
N VAL A 111 14.14 46.00 23.35
CA VAL A 111 13.41 44.86 23.94
C VAL A 111 12.00 44.75 23.37
N ASP A 112 11.31 45.87 23.18
CA ASP A 112 9.98 45.90 22.55
C ASP A 112 10.03 45.39 21.10
N GLY A 113 10.97 45.90 20.30
CA GLY A 113 11.18 45.43 18.94
C GLY A 113 11.58 43.95 18.85
N PHE A 114 12.36 43.45 19.81
CA PHE A 114 12.66 42.02 19.91
C PHE A 114 11.42 41.20 20.28
N GLY A 115 10.55 41.72 21.15
CA GLY A 115 9.27 41.12 21.50
C GLY A 115 8.37 40.93 20.27
N ASP A 116 8.27 41.95 19.42
CA ASP A 116 7.54 41.89 18.15
C ASP A 116 8.13 40.86 17.18
N GLU A 117 9.46 40.79 17.07
CA GLU A 117 10.14 39.80 16.24
C GLU A 117 9.86 38.37 16.72
N VAL A 118 9.91 38.14 18.05
CA VAL A 118 9.58 36.85 18.66
C VAL A 118 8.11 36.48 18.45
N ALA A 119 7.20 37.44 18.57
CA ALA A 119 5.77 37.22 18.30
C ALA A 119 5.55 36.79 16.84
N GLY A 120 6.13 37.51 15.88
CA GLY A 120 6.07 37.16 14.47
C GLY A 120 6.68 35.79 14.17
N ALA A 121 7.86 35.49 14.72
CA ALA A 121 8.50 34.19 14.57
C ALA A 121 7.63 33.05 15.12
N THR A 122 6.96 33.27 16.25
CA THR A 122 6.06 32.29 16.87
C THR A 122 4.83 32.02 15.99
N GLU A 123 4.23 33.05 15.40
CA GLU A 123 3.13 32.90 14.44
C GLU A 123 3.56 32.11 13.19
N HIS A 124 4.73 32.41 12.65
CA HIS A 124 5.30 31.65 11.54
C HIS A 124 5.53 30.17 11.89
N VAL A 125 6.09 29.88 13.06
CA VAL A 125 6.27 28.51 13.54
C VAL A 125 4.92 27.80 13.68
N ARG A 126 3.91 28.45 14.25
CA ARG A 126 2.56 27.88 14.37
C ARG A 126 1.97 27.52 13.02
N SER A 127 2.06 28.43 12.05
CA SER A 127 1.60 28.18 10.67
C SER A 127 2.34 27.00 10.03
N ASN A 128 3.65 26.90 10.24
CA ASN A 128 4.44 25.77 9.76
C ASN A 128 4.01 24.44 10.39
N VAL A 129 3.76 24.42 11.70
CA VAL A 129 3.27 23.22 12.40
C VAL A 129 1.92 22.78 11.86
N ASP A 130 0.99 23.71 11.62
CA ASP A 130 -0.32 23.38 11.06
C ASP A 130 -0.20 22.82 9.64
N ARG A 131 0.70 23.37 8.82
CA ARG A 131 1.02 22.81 7.49
C ARG A 131 1.64 21.42 7.56
N VAL A 132 2.58 21.20 8.47
CA VAL A 132 3.21 19.87 8.65
C VAL A 132 2.19 18.83 9.11
N LYS A 133 1.23 19.20 9.97
CA LYS A 133 0.14 18.31 10.36
C LYS A 133 -0.72 17.92 9.16
N ALA A 134 -1.16 18.90 8.36
CA ALA A 134 -1.95 18.61 7.16
C ALA A 134 -1.22 17.72 6.16
N GLN A 135 0.09 17.94 5.96
CA GLN A 135 0.91 17.07 5.11
C GLN A 135 1.07 15.67 5.71
N SER A 136 1.16 15.57 7.04
CA SER A 136 1.25 14.27 7.72
C SER A 136 -0.05 13.48 7.55
N ASP A 137 -1.21 14.14 7.65
CA ASP A 137 -2.52 13.52 7.40
C ASP A 137 -2.64 12.99 5.95
N GLU A 138 -2.12 13.74 4.97
CA GLU A 138 -2.06 13.28 3.57
C GLU A 138 -1.16 12.05 3.40
N VAL A 139 0.00 12.02 4.09
CA VAL A 139 0.89 10.85 4.10
C VAL A 139 0.20 9.64 4.72
N TYR A 140 -0.54 9.80 5.82
CA TYR A 140 -1.30 8.70 6.42
C TYR A 140 -2.36 8.16 5.47
N ALA A 141 -3.11 9.02 4.80
CA ALA A 141 -4.08 8.60 3.79
C ALA A 141 -3.42 7.83 2.63
N ALA A 142 -2.25 8.29 2.17
CA ALA A 142 -1.49 7.58 1.14
C ALA A 142 -1.00 6.21 1.61
N VAL A 143 -0.61 6.06 2.87
CA VAL A 143 -0.22 4.76 3.46
C VAL A 143 -1.41 3.81 3.51
N ASP A 144 -2.59 4.28 3.94
CA ASP A 144 -3.81 3.45 3.95
C ASP A 144 -4.18 2.97 2.53
N ASP A 145 -4.05 3.83 1.53
CA ASP A 145 -4.26 3.48 0.12
C ASP A 145 -3.26 2.43 -0.38
N ILE A 146 -1.99 2.55 0.03
CA ILE A 146 -0.95 1.55 -0.28
C ILE A 146 -1.29 0.21 0.37
N GLU A 147 -1.73 0.19 1.63
CA GLU A 147 -2.12 -1.05 2.31
C GLU A 147 -3.31 -1.74 1.63
N ALA A 148 -4.32 -0.95 1.23
CA ALA A 148 -5.45 -1.45 0.48
C ALA A 148 -5.03 -1.98 -0.90
N ALA A 149 -4.11 -1.31 -1.59
CA ALA A 149 -3.56 -1.77 -2.87
C ALA A 149 -2.73 -3.05 -2.72
N ALA A 150 -1.88 -3.15 -1.69
CA ALA A 150 -1.10 -4.34 -1.40
C ALA A 150 -1.98 -5.55 -1.08
N THR A 151 -3.10 -5.33 -0.37
CA THR A 151 -4.11 -6.37 -0.13
C THR A 151 -4.73 -6.89 -1.43
N ARG A 152 -5.16 -5.99 -2.33
CA ARG A 152 -5.68 -6.39 -3.64
C ARG A 152 -4.64 -7.14 -4.47
N GLN A 153 -3.39 -6.64 -4.49
CA GLN A 153 -2.30 -7.27 -5.23
C GLN A 153 -2.00 -8.69 -4.73
N ARG A 154 -2.06 -8.93 -3.42
CA ARG A 154 -1.91 -10.28 -2.86
C ARG A 154 -3.01 -11.22 -3.37
N ASP A 155 -4.25 -10.74 -3.39
CA ASP A 155 -5.39 -11.54 -3.85
C ASP A 155 -5.28 -11.83 -5.36
N ASP A 156 -4.82 -10.86 -6.16
CA ASP A 156 -4.54 -11.03 -7.60
C ASP A 156 -3.42 -12.05 -7.85
N ILE A 157 -2.34 -12.01 -7.05
CA ILE A 157 -1.24 -12.99 -7.13
C ILE A 157 -1.74 -14.39 -6.79
N ALA A 158 -2.61 -14.53 -5.79
CA ALA A 158 -3.21 -15.81 -5.45
C ALA A 158 -4.07 -16.36 -6.59
N ALA A 159 -4.88 -15.51 -7.23
CA ALA A 159 -5.67 -15.87 -8.40
C ALA A 159 -4.78 -16.31 -9.58
N ALA A 160 -3.76 -15.52 -9.93
CA ALA A 160 -2.82 -15.85 -10.99
C ALA A 160 -2.08 -17.17 -10.72
N THR A 161 -1.74 -17.45 -9.46
CA THR A 161 -1.11 -18.73 -9.06
C THR A 161 -2.05 -19.91 -9.29
N SER A 162 -3.35 -19.75 -8.98
CA SER A 162 -4.35 -20.79 -9.23
C SER A 162 -4.57 -21.03 -10.74
N GLU A 163 -4.57 -19.97 -11.54
CA GLU A 163 -4.64 -20.08 -13.00
C GLU A 163 -3.40 -20.79 -13.56
N LEU A 164 -2.20 -20.47 -13.07
CA LEU A 164 -0.97 -21.15 -13.47
C LEU A 164 -1.00 -22.65 -13.13
N GLN A 165 -1.54 -23.04 -11.98
CA GLN A 165 -1.72 -24.45 -11.63
C GLN A 165 -2.66 -25.16 -12.62
N THR A 166 -3.73 -24.50 -13.03
CA THR A 166 -4.68 -25.02 -14.03
C THR A 166 -4.01 -25.21 -15.39
N VAL A 167 -3.22 -24.22 -15.83
CA VAL A 167 -2.46 -24.31 -17.09
C VAL A 167 -1.41 -25.42 -17.03
N SER A 168 -0.73 -25.59 -15.89
CA SER A 168 0.22 -26.68 -15.69
C SER A 168 -0.45 -28.04 -15.82
N ALA A 169 -1.61 -28.23 -15.17
CA ALA A 169 -2.37 -29.46 -15.25
C ALA A 169 -2.83 -29.75 -16.69
N ALA A 170 -3.34 -28.74 -17.41
CA ALA A 170 -3.73 -28.89 -18.81
C ALA A 170 -2.53 -29.24 -19.71
N THR A 171 -1.34 -28.70 -19.40
CA THR A 171 -0.10 -29.02 -20.14
C THR A 171 0.32 -30.46 -19.90
N GLU A 172 0.22 -30.96 -18.67
CA GLU A 172 0.49 -32.36 -18.34
C GLU A 172 -0.49 -33.31 -19.04
N GLU A 173 -1.77 -32.95 -19.11
CA GLU A 173 -2.80 -33.72 -19.83
C GLU A 173 -2.51 -33.78 -21.34
N VAL A 174 -2.07 -32.67 -21.94
CA VAL A 174 -1.65 -32.64 -23.35
C VAL A 174 -0.41 -33.52 -23.58
N ALA A 175 0.56 -33.50 -22.67
CA ALA A 175 1.74 -34.35 -22.78
C ALA A 175 1.37 -35.84 -22.71
N ALA A 176 0.53 -36.24 -21.74
CA ALA A 176 0.05 -37.61 -21.62
C ALA A 176 -0.76 -38.05 -22.85
N SER A 177 -1.63 -37.17 -23.37
CA SER A 177 -2.38 -37.43 -24.60
C SER A 177 -1.46 -37.62 -25.81
N ALA A 178 -0.36 -36.85 -25.89
CA ALA A 178 0.62 -37.00 -26.96
C ALA A 178 1.37 -38.33 -26.88
N ASP A 179 1.71 -38.80 -25.68
CA ASP A 179 2.34 -40.10 -25.45
C ASP A 179 1.37 -41.25 -25.83
N GLU A 180 0.09 -41.16 -25.46
CA GLU A 180 -0.93 -42.14 -25.88
C GLU A 180 -1.11 -42.20 -27.40
N VAL A 181 -1.09 -41.04 -28.06
CA VAL A 181 -1.14 -40.95 -29.54
C VAL A 181 0.10 -41.61 -30.15
N ALA A 182 1.29 -41.40 -29.58
CA ALA A 182 2.51 -42.03 -30.06
C ALA A 182 2.49 -43.56 -29.91
N GLU A 183 2.01 -44.07 -28.77
CA GLU A 183 1.83 -45.51 -28.55
C GLU A 183 0.82 -46.11 -29.53
N THR A 184 -0.32 -45.44 -29.71
CA THR A 184 -1.35 -45.87 -30.68
C THR A 184 -0.80 -45.92 -32.10
N ALA A 185 -0.03 -44.90 -32.51
CA ALA A 185 0.60 -44.84 -33.82
C ALA A 185 1.61 -45.99 -34.02
N ALA A 186 2.40 -46.32 -33.00
CA ALA A 186 3.30 -47.47 -33.04
C ALA A 186 2.54 -48.79 -33.24
N GLY A 187 1.45 -49.01 -32.51
CA GLY A 187 0.61 -50.20 -32.67
C GLY A 187 -0.15 -50.27 -34.01
N VAL A 188 -0.43 -49.12 -34.64
CA VAL A 188 -0.94 -49.09 -36.03
C VAL A 188 0.15 -49.49 -37.02
N ALA A 189 1.38 -49.01 -36.84
CA ALA A 189 2.50 -49.35 -37.70
C ALA A 189 2.81 -50.85 -37.67
N GLU A 190 2.82 -51.46 -36.48
CA GLU A 190 3.02 -52.91 -36.30
C GLU A 190 1.94 -53.73 -37.02
N ARG A 191 0.65 -53.43 -36.79
CA ARG A 191 -0.46 -54.11 -37.47
C ARG A 191 -0.44 -53.90 -38.99
N THR A 192 0.05 -52.75 -39.46
CA THR A 192 0.20 -52.49 -40.90
C THR A 192 1.30 -53.37 -41.50
N ALA A 193 2.41 -53.59 -40.77
CA ALA A 193 3.46 -54.51 -41.18
C ALA A 193 2.93 -55.95 -41.26
N GLU A 194 2.26 -56.44 -40.21
CA GLU A 194 1.61 -57.75 -40.20
C GLU A 194 0.60 -57.93 -41.34
N GLY A 195 -0.22 -56.90 -41.60
CA GLY A 195 -1.18 -56.90 -42.70
C GLY A 195 -0.51 -56.96 -44.08
N THR A 196 0.65 -56.30 -44.23
CA THR A 196 1.45 -56.34 -45.46
C THR A 196 2.05 -57.72 -45.68
N ASP A 197 2.55 -58.36 -44.63
CA ASP A 197 3.08 -59.72 -44.69
C ASP A 197 1.98 -60.73 -45.06
N ALA A 198 0.80 -60.61 -44.43
CA ALA A 198 -0.36 -61.45 -44.74
C ALA A 198 -0.84 -61.28 -46.19
N ALA A 199 -0.89 -60.03 -46.69
CA ALA A 199 -1.25 -59.76 -48.08
C ALA A 199 -0.21 -60.34 -49.06
N THR A 200 1.08 -60.26 -48.72
CA THR A 200 2.16 -60.86 -49.52
C THR A 200 2.04 -62.37 -49.58
N ALA A 201 1.77 -63.02 -48.44
CA ALA A 201 1.52 -64.46 -48.39
C ALA A 201 0.29 -64.87 -49.23
N ALA A 202 -0.80 -64.11 -49.15
CA ALA A 202 -2.00 -64.38 -49.95
C ALA A 202 -1.75 -64.25 -51.46
N ILE A 203 -0.94 -63.29 -51.89
CA ILE A 203 -0.54 -63.14 -53.30
C ILE A 203 0.26 -64.38 -53.75
N GLU A 204 1.15 -64.90 -52.91
CA GLU A 204 1.93 -66.09 -53.24
C GLU A 204 1.05 -67.34 -53.36
N GLU A 205 0.11 -67.54 -52.43
CA GLU A 205 -0.88 -68.62 -52.52
C GLU A 205 -1.74 -68.50 -53.79
N LEU A 206 -2.13 -67.28 -54.19
CA LEU A 206 -2.85 -67.07 -55.44
C LEU A 206 -2.02 -67.44 -56.67
N ARG A 207 -0.70 -67.23 -56.67
CA ARG A 207 0.18 -67.71 -57.76
C ARG A 207 0.20 -69.23 -57.86
N VAL A 208 0.26 -69.93 -56.72
CA VAL A 208 0.19 -71.39 -56.69
C VAL A 208 -1.15 -71.90 -57.24
N VAL A 209 -2.26 -71.21 -56.92
CA VAL A 209 -3.58 -71.54 -57.48
C VAL A 209 -3.62 -71.30 -58.99
N ASP A 210 -3.04 -70.20 -59.47
CA ASP A 210 -2.94 -69.87 -60.90
C ASP A 210 -2.19 -70.98 -61.67
N GLU A 211 -1.00 -71.37 -61.20
CA GLU A 211 -0.20 -72.46 -61.79
C GLU A 211 -0.96 -73.79 -61.84
N ARG A 212 -1.66 -74.16 -60.76
CA ARG A 212 -2.49 -75.38 -60.73
C ARG A 212 -3.68 -75.31 -61.69
N THR A 213 -4.22 -74.12 -61.89
CA THR A 213 -5.32 -73.89 -62.83
C THR A 213 -4.85 -74.03 -64.27
N GLU A 214 -3.67 -73.50 -64.60
CA GLU A 214 -3.02 -73.71 -65.90
C GLU A 214 -2.73 -75.20 -66.16
N GLU A 215 -2.18 -75.92 -65.17
CA GLU A 215 -1.92 -77.36 -65.29
C GLU A 215 -3.21 -78.17 -65.50
N ALA A 216 -4.29 -77.79 -64.81
CA ALA A 216 -5.60 -78.40 -65.00
C ALA A 216 -6.15 -78.16 -66.42
N LEU A 217 -6.00 -76.95 -66.96
CA LEU A 217 -6.38 -76.62 -68.34
C LEU A 217 -5.61 -77.47 -69.36
N ASP A 218 -4.31 -77.66 -69.17
CA ASP A 218 -3.50 -78.48 -70.08
C ASP A 218 -3.85 -79.98 -70.00
N ARG A 219 -4.21 -80.48 -68.81
CA ARG A 219 -4.78 -81.83 -68.66
C ARG A 219 -6.09 -81.99 -69.41
N VAL A 220 -6.98 -81.00 -69.36
CA VAL A 220 -8.24 -81.02 -70.11
C VAL A 220 -7.99 -81.06 -71.62
N LYS A 221 -7.07 -80.23 -72.15
CA LYS A 221 -6.70 -80.26 -73.58
C LYS A 221 -6.10 -81.61 -73.99
N THR A 222 -5.27 -82.20 -73.13
CA THR A 222 -4.71 -83.54 -73.37
C THR A 222 -5.82 -84.58 -73.43
N LEU A 223 -6.76 -84.52 -72.48
CA LEU A 223 -7.92 -85.40 -72.47
C LEU A 223 -8.79 -85.24 -73.72
N GLU A 224 -9.05 -84.01 -74.18
CA GLU A 224 -9.75 -83.76 -75.45
C GLU A 224 -9.04 -84.44 -76.63
N SER A 225 -7.71 -84.35 -76.70
CA SER A 225 -6.91 -85.03 -77.72
C SER A 225 -6.98 -86.56 -77.61
N GLU A 226 -6.98 -87.12 -76.40
CA GLU A 226 -7.10 -88.57 -76.19
C GLU A 226 -8.49 -89.09 -76.57
N VAL A 227 -9.54 -88.33 -76.24
CA VAL A 227 -10.92 -88.66 -76.63
C VAL A 227 -11.08 -88.65 -78.15
N ALA A 228 -10.54 -87.65 -78.85
CA ALA A 228 -10.55 -87.60 -80.31
C ALA A 228 -9.83 -88.82 -80.94
N ALA A 229 -8.69 -89.24 -80.36
CA ALA A 229 -7.99 -90.44 -80.83
C ALA A 229 -8.79 -91.73 -80.58
N ILE A 230 -9.59 -91.79 -79.50
CA ILE A 230 -10.51 -92.91 -79.26
C ILE A 230 -11.62 -92.93 -80.31
N GLU A 231 -12.17 -91.76 -80.66
CA GLU A 231 -13.18 -91.63 -81.72
C GLU A 231 -12.64 -92.19 -83.06
N ASP A 232 -11.43 -91.79 -83.45
CA ASP A 232 -10.74 -92.30 -84.65
C ASP A 232 -10.61 -93.84 -84.64
N VAL A 233 -10.25 -94.43 -83.49
CA VAL A 233 -10.13 -95.88 -83.34
C VAL A 233 -11.50 -96.56 -83.42
N THR A 234 -12.53 -95.98 -82.82
CA THR A 234 -13.88 -96.54 -82.92
C THR A 234 -14.43 -96.51 -84.34
N ASP A 235 -14.13 -95.46 -85.11
CA ASP A 235 -14.49 -95.39 -86.52
C ASP A 235 -13.78 -96.47 -87.35
N LEU A 236 -12.48 -96.68 -87.12
CA LEU A 236 -11.73 -97.78 -87.73
C LEU A 236 -12.34 -99.16 -87.42
N ILE A 237 -12.77 -99.39 -86.17
CA ILE A 237 -13.41 -100.65 -85.78
C ILE A 237 -14.75 -100.83 -86.51
N GLN A 238 -15.54 -99.76 -86.65
CA GLN A 238 -16.80 -99.80 -87.39
C GLN A 238 -16.57 -100.16 -88.87
N ASP A 239 -15.55 -99.57 -89.51
CA ASP A 239 -15.16 -99.88 -90.89
C ASP A 239 -14.76 -101.35 -91.06
N LEU A 240 -13.95 -101.89 -90.15
CA LEU A 240 -13.55 -103.31 -90.17
C LEU A 240 -14.73 -104.25 -89.93
N SER A 241 -15.66 -103.88 -89.03
CA SER A 241 -16.85 -104.70 -88.77
C SER A 241 -17.81 -104.72 -89.95
N LEU A 242 -17.94 -103.61 -90.69
CA LEU A 242 -18.72 -103.55 -91.93
C LEU A 242 -18.11 -104.46 -93.01
N ILE A 243 -16.79 -104.51 -93.13
CA ILE A 243 -16.10 -105.44 -94.04
C ILE A 243 -16.39 -106.90 -93.66
N HIS A 244 -16.36 -107.25 -92.36
CA HIS A 244 -16.61 -108.63 -91.92
C HIS A 244 -18.08 -109.08 -92.07
N ILE A 245 -19.04 -108.15 -92.01
CA ILE A 245 -20.46 -108.44 -92.28
C ILE A 245 -20.72 -108.57 -93.79
N SER A 246 -19.95 -107.90 -94.64
CA SER A 246 -20.09 -107.97 -96.10
C SER A 246 -19.42 -109.21 -96.74
N GLU A 247 -18.59 -109.94 -96.00
CA GLU A 247 -17.90 -111.17 -96.47
C GLU A 247 -18.60 -112.48 -96.06
N ARG A 248 -19.85 -112.41 -95.59
CA ARG A 248 -20.66 -113.59 -95.23
C ARG A 248 -21.89 -113.78 -96.11
#